data_AF-A0A948SU72-F1
#
_entry.id   AF-A0A948SU72-F1
#
_cell.length_a   1.000
_cell.length_b   1.000
_cell.length_c   1.000
_cell.angle_alpha   90.00
_cell.angle_beta   90.00
_cell.angle_gamma   90.00
#
_symmetry.space_group_name_H-M   'P 1'
#
loop_
_entity.id
_entity.type
_entity.pdbx_description
1 polymer ?
#
loop_
_entity_poly.entity_id
_entity_poly.type
_entity_poly.pdbx_seq_one_letter_code
_entity_poly.pdbx_strand_id
1 'polypeptide(L)' 'TRFRLADGEYCSEAVFAPRTGSTDEDDGYLITYTIDVTNDRSDCAIFDARDVAAGPVARVRLPERISSGTHACWTNAA' A
#
# COMPACT_ATOMS: atom_id res chain seq x y z
N THR A 1 -16.27 1.32 0.22
CA THR A 1 -15.43 0.14 0.55
C THR A 1 -14.25 0.61 1.38
N ARG A 2 -13.92 -0.03 2.52
CA ARG A 2 -12.80 0.37 3.39
C ARG A 2 -12.08 -0.84 3.93
N PHE A 3 -10.76 -0.72 4.13
CA PHE A 3 -9.96 -1.67 4.91
C PHE A 3 -9.51 -0.99 6.21
N ARG A 4 -9.54 -1.73 7.32
CA ARG A 4 -9.08 -1.23 8.63
C ARG A 4 -7.85 -2.03 9.03
N LEU A 5 -6.76 -1.30 9.31
CA LEU A 5 -5.54 -1.88 9.85
C LEU A 5 -5.76 -2.35 11.29
N ALA A 6 -4.89 -3.25 11.75
CA ALA A 6 -4.93 -3.68 13.15
C ALA A 6 -4.61 -2.51 14.09
N ASP A 7 -5.01 -2.62 15.35
CA ASP A 7 -4.65 -1.62 16.36
C ASP A 7 -3.12 -1.53 16.49
N GLY A 8 -2.60 -0.30 16.43
CA GLY A 8 -1.14 -0.05 16.41
C GLY A 8 -0.48 -0.15 15.04
N GLU A 9 -1.25 -0.44 13.97
CA GLU A 9 -0.76 -0.37 12.59
C GLU A 9 -1.31 0.89 11.89
N TYR A 10 -0.40 1.67 11.30
CA TYR A 10 -0.71 2.94 10.64
C TYR A 10 -0.23 2.91 9.20
N CYS A 11 -0.97 3.52 8.26
CA CYS A 11 -0.55 3.66 6.86
C CYS A 11 0.04 5.03 6.56
N SER A 12 1.02 5.07 5.66
CA SER A 12 1.46 6.27 4.96
C SER A 12 0.51 6.62 3.81
N GLU A 13 0.77 7.69 3.07
CA GLU A 13 0.09 7.97 1.79
C GLU A 13 0.07 6.72 0.89
N ALA A 14 -1.07 6.49 0.23
CA ALA A 14 -1.21 5.46 -0.79
C ALA A 14 -1.02 6.07 -2.19
N VAL A 15 -0.25 5.39 -3.03
CA VAL A 15 -0.03 5.78 -4.43
C VAL A 15 -0.68 4.76 -5.37
N PHE A 16 -1.19 5.25 -6.50
CA PHE A 16 -1.76 4.39 -7.53
C PHE A 16 -0.68 3.95 -8.54
N ALA A 17 -0.66 2.66 -8.84
CA ALA A 17 0.13 2.07 -9.90
C ALA A 17 -0.81 1.40 -10.91
N PRO A 18 -0.90 1.89 -12.16
CA PRO A 18 -1.78 1.29 -13.17
C PRO A 18 -1.33 -0.14 -13.49
N ARG A 19 -2.29 -1.04 -13.73
CA ARG A 19 -1.98 -2.36 -14.28
C ARG A 19 -1.40 -2.20 -15.68
N THR A 20 -0.43 -3.03 -16.05
CA THR A 20 0.11 -3.04 -17.42
C THR A 20 -1.01 -3.23 -18.43
N GLY A 21 -1.19 -2.25 -19.33
CA GLY A 21 -2.24 -2.28 -20.35
C GLY A 21 -3.64 -1.88 -19.87
N SER A 22 -3.78 -1.34 -18.66
CA SER A 22 -5.04 -0.79 -18.17
C SER A 22 -5.57 0.31 -19.09
N THR A 23 -6.89 0.30 -19.29
CA THR A 23 -7.63 1.35 -20.01
C THR A 23 -8.58 2.13 -19.11
N ASP A 24 -8.90 1.57 -17.95
CA ASP A 24 -9.83 2.14 -16.99
C ASP A 24 -9.06 2.85 -15.87
N GLU A 25 -9.63 3.94 -15.33
CA GLU A 25 -8.99 4.79 -14.31
C GLU A 25 -8.55 4.03 -13.06
N ASP A 26 -9.31 2.99 -12.67
CA ASP A 26 -9.12 2.23 -11.45
C ASP A 26 -8.55 0.82 -11.67
N ASP A 27 -8.18 0.45 -12.90
CA ASP A 27 -7.56 -0.85 -13.17
C ASP A 27 -6.08 -0.83 -12.80
N GLY A 28 -5.82 -1.10 -11.53
CA GLY A 28 -4.46 -1.08 -11.00
C GLY A 28 -4.39 -1.43 -9.53
N TYR A 29 -3.39 -0.86 -8.88
CA TYR A 29 -3.03 -1.19 -7.52
C TYR A 29 -2.86 0.07 -6.69
N LEU A 30 -3.30 0.01 -5.42
CA LEU A 30 -2.90 0.98 -4.42
C LEU A 30 -1.74 0.42 -3.61
N ILE A 31 -0.66 1.18 -3.51
CA ILE A 31 0.56 0.80 -2.80
C ILE A 31 0.76 1.77 -1.64
N THR A 32 0.95 1.25 -0.44
CA THR A 32 1.22 2.08 0.76
C THR A 32 2.18 1.34 1.69
N TYR A 33 2.91 2.10 2.50
CA TYR A 33 3.67 1.52 3.60
C TYR A 33 2.83 1.50 4.88
N THR A 34 2.88 0.37 5.57
CA THR A 34 2.27 0.16 6.89
C THR A 34 3.35 0.13 7.96
N ILE A 35 3.04 0.71 9.11
CA ILE A 35 3.92 0.87 10.26
C ILE A 35 3.19 0.25 11.46
N ASP A 36 3.60 -0.95 11.83
CA ASP A 36 3.12 -1.68 12.99
C ASP A 36 4.06 -1.36 14.16
N VAL A 37 3.61 -0.46 15.02
CA VAL A 37 4.39 0.01 16.18
C VAL A 37 4.41 -1.02 17.31
N THR A 38 3.45 -1.95 17.31
CA THR A 38 3.35 -3.00 18.33
C THR A 38 4.44 -4.05 18.14
N ASN A 39 4.71 -4.43 16.89
CA ASN A 39 5.73 -5.44 16.56
C ASN A 39 7.06 -4.85 16.06
N ASP A 40 7.21 -3.52 16.12
CA ASP A 40 8.38 -2.75 15.65
C ASP A 40 8.76 -3.05 14.19
N ARG A 41 7.79 -2.88 13.28
CA ARG A 41 7.87 -3.52 11.96
C ARG A 41 7.14 -2.74 10.88
N SER A 42 7.64 -2.74 9.64
CA SER A 42 6.94 -2.16 8.49
C SER A 42 6.82 -3.08 7.28
N ASP A 43 5.74 -2.88 6.52
CA ASP A 43 5.44 -3.66 5.32
C ASP A 43 4.96 -2.73 4.19
N CYS A 44 5.38 -2.98 2.96
CA CYS A 44 4.74 -2.42 1.77
C CYS A 44 3.50 -3.25 1.44
N ALA A 45 2.32 -2.67 1.62
CA ALA A 45 1.04 -3.30 1.35
C ALA A 45 0.54 -2.89 -0.04
N ILE A 46 0.13 -3.89 -0.83
CA ILE A 46 -0.37 -3.72 -2.19
C ILE A 46 -1.83 -4.20 -2.20
N PHE A 47 -2.74 -3.34 -2.63
CA PHE A 47 -4.18 -3.61 -2.72
C PHE A 47 -4.61 -3.61 -4.19
N ASP A 48 -5.66 -4.37 -4.49
CA ASP A 48 -6.43 -4.14 -5.71
C ASP A 48 -7.17 -2.79 -5.55
N ALA A 49 -6.98 -1.87 -6.50
CA ALA A 49 -7.60 -0.55 -6.45
C ALA A 49 -9.14 -0.63 -6.51
N ARG A 50 -9.70 -1.67 -7.13
CA ARG A 50 -11.15 -1.87 -7.28
C ARG A 50 -11.79 -2.51 -6.04
N ASP A 51 -11.02 -3.23 -5.24
CA ASP A 51 -11.52 -3.90 -4.04
C ASP A 51 -10.57 -3.81 -2.84
N VAL A 52 -10.40 -2.59 -2.33
CA VAL A 52 -9.62 -2.34 -1.11
C VAL A 52 -10.17 -3.13 0.09
N ALA A 53 -11.49 -3.39 0.15
CA ALA A 53 -12.11 -4.04 1.30
C ALA A 53 -11.75 -5.53 1.43
N ALA A 54 -11.38 -6.19 0.33
CA ALA A 54 -10.81 -7.54 0.35
C ALA A 54 -9.45 -7.61 1.06
N GLY A 55 -8.80 -6.45 1.27
CA GLY A 55 -7.49 -6.35 1.90
C GLY A 55 -6.34 -6.42 0.89
N PRO A 56 -5.09 -6.45 1.38
CA PRO A 56 -3.93 -6.43 0.50
C PRO A 56 -3.78 -7.75 -0.23
N VAL A 57 -3.62 -7.68 -1.56
CA VAL A 57 -3.29 -8.83 -2.41
C VAL A 57 -1.85 -9.30 -2.21
N ALA A 58 -0.98 -8.43 -1.71
CA ALA A 58 0.38 -8.76 -1.31
C ALA A 58 0.88 -7.83 -0.19
N ARG A 59 1.80 -8.35 0.63
CA ARG A 59 2.59 -7.57 1.59
C ARG A 59 4.06 -7.93 1.44
N VAL A 60 4.90 -6.92 1.27
CA VAL A 60 6.36 -7.06 1.20
C VAL A 60 6.95 -6.56 2.51
N ARG A 61 7.54 -7.49 3.26
CA ARG A 61 8.17 -7.21 4.54
C ARG A 61 9.42 -6.33 4.36
N LEU A 62 9.47 -5.19 5.03
CA LEU A 62 10.68 -4.38 5.08
C LEU A 62 11.67 -4.97 6.11
N PRO A 63 12.99 -4.83 5.88
CA PRO A 63 14.00 -5.30 6.83
C PRO A 63 13.97 -4.54 8.16
N GLU A 64 13.40 -3.33 8.18
CA GLU A 64 13.35 -2.43 9.34
C GLU A 64 12.02 -1.68 9.39
N ARG A 65 11.65 -1.18 10.57
CA ARG A 65 10.51 -0.26 10.70
C ARG A 65 10.90 1.13 10.19
N ILE A 66 10.03 1.71 9.36
CA ILE A 66 10.20 3.07 8.88
C ILE A 66 9.41 4.08 9.73
N SER A 67 9.78 5.35 9.63
CA SER A 67 9.01 6.48 10.17
C SER A 67 7.82 6.80 9.27
N SER A 68 6.90 7.65 9.77
CA SER A 68 5.82 8.19 8.94
C SER A 68 6.40 8.95 7.75
N GLY A 69 5.98 8.58 6.54
CA GLY A 69 6.28 9.32 5.32
C GLY A 69 5.32 10.49 5.11
N THR A 70 5.56 11.26 4.03
CA THR A 70 4.65 12.29 3.53
C THR A 70 4.12 11.86 2.16
N HIS A 71 4.79 12.26 1.09
CA HIS A 71 4.33 12.04 -0.28
C HIS A 71 5.23 11.07 -1.04
N ALA A 72 4.64 10.34 -1.98
CA ALA A 72 5.32 9.46 -2.91
C ALA A 72 4.67 9.51 -4.30
N CYS A 73 5.35 8.94 -5.30
CA CYS A 73 4.83 8.79 -6.65
C CYS A 73 5.26 7.45 -7.22
N TRP A 74 4.37 6.82 -7.98
CA TRP A 74 4.71 5.68 -8.83
C TRP A 74 5.19 6.15 -10.20
N THR A 75 6.26 5.53 -10.70
CA THR A 75 6.68 5.67 -12.10
C THR A 75 6.82 4.31 -12.73
N ASN A 76 6.52 4.23 -14.03
CA ASN A 76 6.83 3.04 -14.81
C ASN A 76 8.35 2.92 -14.97
N ALA A 77 8.80 1.70 -15.29
CA ALA A 77 10.18 1.49 -15.71
C ALA A 77 10.50 2.34 -16.95
N ALA A 78 11.76 2.79 -17.03
CA ALA A 78 12.28 3.55 -18.17
C ALA A 78 12.43 2.69 -19.42
#